data_AF-A0A2D2Q2X1-F1
#
_entry.id   AF-A0A2D2Q2X1-F1
#
_cell.length_a   1.000
_cell.length_b   1.000
_cell.length_c   1.000
_cell.angle_alpha   90.00
_cell.angle_beta   90.00
_cell.angle_gamma   90.00
#
_symmetry.space_group_name_H-M   'P 1'
#
loop_
_entity.id
_entity.type
_entity.pdbx_description
1 polymer ?
#
loop_
_entity_poly.entity_id
_entity_poly.type
_entity_poly.pdbx_seq_one_letter_code
_entity_poly.pdbx_strand_id
1 'polypeptide(L)'
;MLGTFQSSHLRIEMPATAAQLTAYLTEPTQMRQWLWPLHIDTSSDRLNEGCQFTTQLGWLTIEHRVELVSDHRLVLVLRRGIEGWQEWCWGEGWVQSCVEGVTLLPLELGQTLLLWRLRAALSP
;
A
#
# COMPACT_ATOMS: atom_id res chain seq x y z
N MET A 1 -0.58 22.14 6.75
CA MET A 1 -0.66 21.12 5.69
C MET A 1 0.07 21.65 4.47
N LEU A 2 1.12 20.96 4.02
CA LEU A 2 1.89 21.35 2.83
C LEU A 2 1.49 20.44 1.67
N GLY A 3 1.22 21.01 0.51
CA GLY A 3 0.79 20.28 -0.68
C GLY A 3 -0.66 20.51 -1.05
N THR A 4 -1.15 19.69 -1.98
CA THR A 4 -2.50 19.77 -2.52
C THR A 4 -3.26 18.50 -2.15
N PHE A 5 -4.57 18.63 -1.95
CA PHE A 5 -5.43 17.46 -1.85
C PHE A 5 -5.46 16.74 -3.20
N GLN A 6 -5.23 15.43 -3.15
CA GLN A 6 -5.24 14.53 -4.30
C GLN A 6 -6.03 13.26 -3.93
N SER A 7 -6.68 12.67 -4.92
CA SER A 7 -7.41 11.40 -4.79
C SER A 7 -7.10 10.55 -6.03
N SER A 8 -6.77 9.28 -5.82
CA SER A 8 -6.43 8.35 -6.89
C SER A 8 -6.94 6.94 -6.59
N HIS A 9 -7.64 6.37 -7.57
CA HIS A 9 -8.39 5.12 -7.45
C HIS A 9 -8.04 4.24 -8.64
N LEU A 10 -7.12 3.30 -8.45
CA LEU A 10 -6.58 2.46 -9.52
C LEU A 10 -6.88 0.99 -9.24
N ARG A 11 -7.46 0.32 -10.23
CA ARG A 11 -7.72 -1.12 -10.24
C ARG A 11 -7.01 -1.75 -11.42
N ILE A 12 -6.36 -2.88 -11.16
CA ILE A 12 -5.74 -3.70 -12.21
C ILE A 12 -6.16 -5.15 -12.09
N GLU A 13 -6.20 -5.83 -13.22
CA GLU A 13 -6.26 -7.28 -13.30
C GLU A 13 -4.85 -7.86 -13.25
N MET A 14 -4.69 -9.00 -12.56
CA MET A 14 -3.42 -9.72 -12.49
C MET A 14 -3.65 -11.22 -12.23
N PRO A 15 -2.75 -12.09 -12.70
CA PRO A 15 -2.90 -13.54 -12.55
C PRO A 15 -2.49 -14.01 -11.15
N ALA A 16 -3.19 -13.55 -10.11
CA ALA A 16 -2.94 -13.92 -8.72
C ALA A 16 -4.24 -14.34 -8.02
N THR A 17 -4.13 -15.32 -7.13
CA THR A 17 -5.26 -15.74 -6.28
C THR A 17 -5.48 -14.74 -5.14
N ALA A 18 -6.68 -14.74 -4.54
CA ALA A 18 -6.93 -13.86 -3.40
C ALA A 18 -5.99 -14.16 -2.23
N ALA A 19 -5.66 -15.44 -2.00
CA ALA A 19 -4.73 -15.84 -0.94
C ALA A 19 -3.30 -15.31 -1.16
N GLN A 20 -2.81 -15.32 -2.41
CA GLN A 20 -1.52 -14.72 -2.74
C GLN A 20 -1.54 -13.20 -2.49
N LEU A 21 -2.62 -12.52 -2.91
CA LEU A 21 -2.78 -11.09 -2.68
C LEU A 21 -2.84 -10.74 -1.19
N THR A 22 -3.56 -11.53 -0.39
CA THR A 22 -3.60 -11.36 1.06
C THR A 22 -2.19 -11.43 1.65
N ALA A 23 -1.38 -12.43 1.27
CA ALA A 23 -0.01 -12.53 1.76
C ALA A 23 0.84 -11.33 1.31
N TYR A 24 0.81 -10.98 0.03
CA TYR A 24 1.63 -9.89 -0.54
C TYR A 24 1.25 -8.49 -0.04
N LEU A 25 0.02 -8.30 0.45
CA LEU A 25 -0.47 -7.01 0.98
C LEU A 25 -0.42 -6.92 2.52
N THR A 26 -0.40 -8.04 3.24
CA THR A 26 -0.49 -8.04 4.72
C THR A 26 0.73 -8.59 5.44
N GLU A 27 1.63 -9.30 4.76
CA GLU A 27 2.84 -9.87 5.38
C GLU A 27 4.07 -9.05 4.97
N PRO A 28 4.73 -8.33 5.91
CA PRO A 28 5.86 -7.46 5.58
C PRO A 28 7.02 -8.17 4.88
N THR A 29 7.23 -9.46 5.16
CA THR A 29 8.22 -10.28 4.45
C THR A 29 7.92 -10.40 2.95
N GLN A 30 6.64 -10.56 2.58
CA GLN A 30 6.20 -10.59 1.19
C GLN A 30 6.16 -9.19 0.59
N MET A 31 5.70 -8.20 1.35
CA MET A 31 5.65 -6.80 0.91
C MET A 31 7.02 -6.29 0.45
N ARG A 32 8.09 -6.63 1.18
CA ARG A 32 9.48 -6.26 0.84
C ARG A 32 9.91 -6.72 -0.56
N GLN A 33 9.32 -7.78 -1.11
CA GLN A 33 9.69 -8.29 -2.44
C GLN A 33 9.29 -7.35 -3.56
N TRP A 34 8.19 -6.60 -3.40
CA TRP A 34 7.66 -5.73 -4.46
C TRP A 34 7.73 -4.24 -4.11
N LEU A 35 7.89 -3.87 -2.84
CA LEU A 35 7.89 -2.48 -2.38
C LEU A 35 9.14 -1.66 -2.74
N TRP A 36 10.27 -2.26 -3.10
CA TRP A 36 11.49 -1.52 -3.50
C TRP A 36 11.10 -0.34 -4.42
N PRO A 37 11.53 0.92 -4.20
CA PRO A 37 12.55 1.37 -3.24
C PRO A 37 12.02 1.62 -1.84
N LEU A 38 10.71 1.47 -1.64
CA LEU A 38 10.11 1.75 -0.36
C LEU A 38 10.59 0.70 0.64
N HIS A 39 11.34 1.17 1.63
CA HIS A 39 11.74 0.36 2.76
C HIS A 39 10.62 0.37 3.79
N ILE A 40 10.07 -0.81 4.08
CA ILE A 40 9.08 -0.99 5.15
C ILE A 40 9.80 -1.34 6.46
N ASP A 41 9.52 -0.55 7.49
CA ASP A 41 9.97 -0.77 8.86
C ASP A 41 8.77 -1.04 9.76
N THR A 42 8.73 -2.26 10.31
CA THR A 42 7.65 -2.80 11.13
C THR A 42 8.19 -3.88 12.03
N SER A 43 7.69 -3.92 13.27
CA SER A 43 7.98 -4.97 14.24
C SER A 43 7.02 -6.15 14.17
N SER A 44 5.97 -6.06 13.36
CA SER A 44 4.94 -7.10 13.23
C SER A 44 5.24 -7.98 12.01
N ASP A 45 5.13 -9.30 12.17
CA ASP A 45 5.28 -10.26 11.06
C ASP A 45 4.05 -10.30 10.13
N ARG A 46 2.93 -9.76 10.60
CA ARG A 46 1.70 -9.58 9.82
C ARG A 46 0.99 -8.31 10.27
N LEU A 47 0.39 -7.59 9.32
CA LEU A 47 -0.43 -6.41 9.61
C LEU A 47 -1.74 -6.83 10.29
N ASN A 48 -1.97 -6.30 11.49
CA ASN A 48 -3.21 -6.46 12.25
C ASN A 48 -3.81 -5.08 12.54
N GLU A 49 -5.08 -5.02 12.91
CA GLU A 49 -5.72 -3.77 13.31
C GLU A 49 -4.93 -3.10 14.45
N GLY A 50 -4.73 -1.79 14.32
CA GLY A 50 -3.94 -1.00 15.26
C GLY A 50 -2.41 -1.05 15.05
N CYS A 51 -1.89 -1.95 14.21
CA CYS A 51 -0.46 -1.97 13.87
C CYS A 51 -0.02 -0.62 13.30
N GLN A 52 1.19 -0.20 13.68
CA GLN A 52 1.85 0.98 13.14
C GLN A 52 3.16 0.57 12.50
N PHE A 53 3.43 1.13 11.32
CA PHE A 53 4.66 0.89 10.60
C PHE A 53 5.03 2.12 9.77
N THR A 54 6.26 2.17 9.27
CA THR A 54 6.70 3.25 8.39
C THR A 54 7.15 2.71 7.04
N THR A 55 6.93 3.50 5.98
CA THR A 55 7.59 3.29 4.70
C THR A 55 8.47 4.48 4.37
N GLN A 56 9.67 4.21 3.86
CA GLN A 56 10.67 5.22 3.57
C GLN A 56 11.13 5.13 2.12
N LEU A 57 11.18 6.28 1.45
CA LEU A 57 11.71 6.44 0.10
C LEU A 57 12.71 7.60 0.10
N GLY A 58 13.99 7.28 0.27
CA GLY A 58 15.03 8.30 0.43
C GLY A 58 14.75 9.19 1.65
N TRP A 59 14.53 10.48 1.43
CA TRP A 59 14.20 11.45 2.49
C TRP A 59 12.70 11.50 2.86
N LEU A 60 11.84 10.82 2.09
CA LEU A 60 10.41 10.78 2.35
C LEU A 60 10.10 9.65 3.34
N THR A 61 9.37 9.98 4.40
CA THR A 61 8.81 9.01 5.36
C THR A 61 7.30 9.13 5.37
N ILE A 62 6.61 7.99 5.27
CA ILE A 62 5.17 7.88 5.45
C ILE A 62 4.93 6.98 6.67
N GLU A 63 4.20 7.51 7.63
CA GLU A 63 3.74 6.74 8.79
C GLU A 63 2.38 6.13 8.47
N HIS A 64 2.20 4.86 8.79
CA HIS A 64 1.00 4.08 8.52
C HIS A 64 0.42 3.57 9.83
N ARG A 65 -0.90 3.66 9.97
CA ARG A 65 -1.65 2.95 11.00
C ARG A 65 -2.71 2.09 10.33
N VAL A 66 -2.74 0.80 10.65
CA VAL A 66 -3.78 -0.12 10.17
C VAL A 66 -5.07 0.17 10.92
N GLU A 67 -6.09 0.61 10.19
CA GLU A 67 -7.43 0.89 10.73
C GLU A 67 -8.34 -0.34 10.60
N LEU A 68 -8.19 -1.09 9.50
CA LEU A 68 -8.96 -2.31 9.23
C LEU A 68 -8.07 -3.29 8.47
N VAL A 69 -8.14 -4.58 8.83
CA VAL A 69 -7.66 -5.66 7.97
C VAL A 69 -8.68 -6.80 7.97
N SER A 70 -9.03 -7.27 6.77
CA SER A 70 -9.91 -8.41 6.55
C SER A 70 -9.36 -9.29 5.43
N ASP A 71 -10.10 -10.34 5.06
CA ASP A 71 -9.68 -11.31 4.05
C ASP A 71 -9.43 -10.69 2.67
N HIS A 72 -10.07 -9.55 2.36
CA HIS A 72 -10.09 -8.91 1.04
C HIS A 72 -9.89 -7.39 1.09
N ARG A 73 -9.56 -6.83 2.26
CA ARG A 73 -9.49 -5.39 2.46
C ARG A 73 -8.45 -5.01 3.50
N LEU A 74 -7.70 -3.94 3.24
CA LEU A 74 -6.77 -3.32 4.16
C LEU A 74 -6.96 -1.81 4.10
N VAL A 75 -7.18 -1.17 5.25
CA VAL A 75 -7.33 0.28 5.36
C VAL A 75 -6.22 0.83 6.25
N LEU A 76 -5.53 1.85 5.73
CA LEU A 76 -4.40 2.51 6.36
C LEU A 76 -4.70 4.00 6.52
N VAL A 77 -4.40 4.54 7.70
CA VAL A 77 -4.30 5.98 7.93
C VAL A 77 -2.84 6.39 7.71
N LEU A 78 -2.63 7.43 6.91
CA LEU A 78 -1.33 7.93 6.51
C LEU A 78 -1.00 9.25 7.22
N ARG A 79 0.27 9.40 7.63
CA ARG A 79 0.82 10.65 8.19
C ARG A 79 2.19 10.98 7.60
N ARG A 80 2.61 12.24 7.78
CA ARG A 80 3.87 12.86 7.34
C ARG A 80 3.94 13.07 5.83
N GLY A 81 4.49 12.12 5.07
CA GLY A 81 4.68 12.29 3.62
C GLY A 81 3.35 12.42 2.86
N ILE A 82 2.29 11.82 3.40
CA ILE A 82 0.91 11.93 2.94
C ILE A 82 0.04 12.07 4.19
N GLU A 83 -0.77 13.11 4.27
CA GLU A 83 -1.78 13.26 5.31
C GLU A 83 -3.13 12.81 4.75
N GLY A 84 -3.57 11.60 5.09
CA GLY A 84 -4.75 11.01 4.44
C GLY A 84 -5.01 9.54 4.78
N TRP A 85 -5.60 8.82 3.85
CA TRP A 85 -5.90 7.39 3.98
C TRP A 85 -5.59 6.64 2.69
N GLN A 86 -5.35 5.34 2.84
CA GLN A 86 -5.14 4.41 1.73
C GLN A 86 -5.90 3.13 2.00
N GLU A 87 -6.56 2.63 0.97
CA GLU A 87 -7.26 1.37 1.00
C GLU A 87 -6.73 0.46 -0.10
N TRP A 88 -6.61 -0.81 0.24
CA TRP A 88 -6.44 -1.91 -0.68
C TRP A 88 -7.66 -2.79 -0.61
N CYS A 89 -8.22 -3.11 -1.77
CA CYS A 89 -9.25 -4.13 -1.93
C CYS A 89 -8.73 -5.16 -2.94
N TRP A 90 -8.99 -6.44 -2.73
CA TRP A 90 -8.56 -7.48 -3.65
C TRP A 90 -9.51 -8.66 -3.70
N GLY A 91 -9.38 -9.46 -4.74
CA GLY A 91 -10.09 -10.72 -4.91
C GLY A 91 -9.41 -11.59 -5.95
N GLU A 92 -10.10 -12.62 -6.43
CA GLU A 92 -9.55 -13.49 -7.47
C GLU A 92 -9.24 -12.70 -8.74
N GLY A 93 -7.97 -12.65 -9.12
CA GLY A 93 -7.52 -12.06 -10.39
C GLY A 93 -7.45 -10.53 -10.42
N TRP A 94 -7.66 -9.82 -9.30
CA TRP A 94 -7.65 -8.35 -9.29
C TRP A 94 -7.24 -7.74 -7.96
N VAL A 95 -6.71 -6.52 -8.03
CA VAL A 95 -6.43 -5.66 -6.88
C VAL A 95 -6.79 -4.22 -7.21
N GLN A 96 -7.24 -3.49 -6.21
CA GLN A 96 -7.53 -2.07 -6.25
C GLN A 96 -6.79 -1.37 -5.12
N SER A 97 -6.19 -0.23 -5.46
CA SER A 97 -5.66 0.72 -4.49
C SER A 97 -6.46 2.02 -4.61
N CYS A 98 -6.90 2.55 -3.47
CA CYS A 98 -7.48 3.88 -3.35
C CYS A 98 -6.61 4.67 -2.38
N VAL A 99 -6.23 5.90 -2.74
CA VAL A 99 -5.45 6.77 -1.87
C VAL A 99 -5.97 8.18 -1.97
N GLU A 100 -6.21 8.81 -0.83
CA GLU A 100 -6.63 10.20 -0.75
C GLU A 100 -5.85 10.89 0.35
N GLY A 101 -5.35 12.08 0.06
CA GLY A 101 -4.61 12.84 1.05
C GLY A 101 -4.00 14.11 0.52
N VAL A 102 -3.42 14.88 1.44
CA VAL A 102 -2.65 16.08 1.13
C VAL A 102 -1.18 15.71 1.05
N THR A 103 -0.55 15.97 -0.10
CA THR A 103 0.89 15.73 -0.31
C THR A 103 1.45 16.65 -1.39
N LEU A 104 2.78 16.82 -1.39
CA LEU A 104 3.53 17.52 -2.43
C LEU A 104 3.87 16.60 -3.62
N LEU A 105 3.73 15.29 -3.46
CA LEU A 105 4.07 14.30 -4.47
C LEU A 105 2.82 13.89 -5.28
N PRO A 106 2.96 13.55 -6.56
CA PRO A 106 1.84 13.06 -7.36
C PRO A 106 1.42 11.65 -6.90
N LEU A 107 0.25 11.54 -6.26
CA LEU A 107 -0.25 10.27 -5.72
C LEU A 107 -0.44 9.20 -6.80
N GLU A 108 -1.03 9.57 -7.93
CA GLU A 108 -1.34 8.65 -9.04
C GLU A 108 -0.07 7.98 -9.60
N LEU A 109 1.04 8.71 -9.67
CA LEU A 109 2.31 8.16 -10.16
C LEU A 109 2.90 7.15 -9.19
N GLY A 110 2.89 7.47 -7.89
CA GLY A 110 3.32 6.53 -6.85
C GLY A 110 2.45 5.27 -6.81
N GLN A 111 1.13 5.43 -6.89
CA GLN A 111 0.18 4.33 -6.89
C GLN A 111 0.31 3.43 -8.13
N THR A 112 0.46 4.02 -9.32
CA THR A 112 0.70 3.29 -10.57
C THR A 112 1.96 2.45 -10.49
N LEU A 113 3.06 3.03 -9.99
CA LEU A 113 4.33 2.31 -9.82
C LEU A 113 4.18 1.13 -8.86
N LEU A 114 3.52 1.34 -7.70
CA LEU A 114 3.28 0.28 -6.71
C LEU A 114 2.47 -0.88 -7.30
N LEU A 115 1.39 -0.59 -8.02
CA LEU A 115 0.55 -1.61 -8.66
C LEU A 115 1.30 -2.39 -9.75
N TRP A 116 2.10 -1.70 -10.57
CA TRP A 116 2.90 -2.36 -11.59
C TRP A 116 3.94 -3.31 -10.99
N ARG A 117 4.58 -2.91 -9.88
CA ARG A 117 5.56 -3.74 -9.17
C ARG A 117 4.91 -4.93 -8.48
N LEU A 118 3.76 -4.74 -7.83
CA LEU A 118 2.99 -5.83 -7.23
C LEU A 118 2.64 -6.88 -8.31
N ARG A 119 2.16 -6.43 -9.47
CA ARG A 119 1.89 -7.30 -10.62
C ARG A 119 3.14 -8.04 -11.08
N ALA A 120 4.27 -7.35 -11.23
CA ALA A 120 5.52 -7.98 -11.65
C ALA A 120 6.02 -9.05 -10.67
N ALA A 121 5.83 -8.85 -9.37
CA ALA A 121 6.23 -9.82 -8.36
C ALA A 121 5.32 -11.07 -8.31
N LEU A 122 4.06 -10.95 -8.76
CA LEU A 122 3.07 -12.02 -8.79
C LEU A 122 2.96 -12.72 -10.16
N SER A 123 3.58 -12.17 -11.20
CA SER A 123 3.65 -12.73 -12.55
C SER A 123 5.08 -13.16 -12.89
N PRO A 124 5.56 -14.32 -12.40
CA PRO A 124 6.89 -14.83 -12.73
C PRO A 124 7.07 -15.16 -14.21
#